data_AF-A0A2N6SUF7-F1
#
_entry.id   AF-A0A2N6SUF7-F1
#
_cell.length_a   1.000
_cell.length_b   1.000
_cell.length_c   1.000
_cell.angle_alpha   90.00
_cell.angle_beta   90.00
_cell.angle_gamma   90.00
#
_symmetry.space_group_name_H-M   'P 1'
#
loop_
_entity.id
_entity.type
_entity.pdbx_description
1 polymer ?
#
loop_
_entity_poly.entity_id
_entity_poly.type
_entity_poly.pdbx_seq_one_letter_code
_entity_poly.pdbx_strand_id
1 'polypeptide(L)' 'MKKFEIDRRAYYWAEKFLPDHIEKLKKDLENSEDYESIRLSFVISRAEDDLEAITKRYEEIREE' A
#
# COMPACT_ATOMS: atom_id res chain seq x y z
N MET A 1 18.12 -3.56 -17.36
CA MET A 1 16.83 -2.85 -17.29
C MET A 1 17.10 -1.38 -17.16
N LYS A 2 16.41 -0.55 -17.94
CA LYS A 2 16.46 0.91 -17.73
C LYS A 2 15.79 1.22 -16.39
N LYS A 3 16.24 2.28 -15.70
CA LYS A 3 15.71 2.69 -14.39
C LYS A 3 14.16 2.77 -14.38
N PHE A 4 13.59 3.32 -15.45
CA PHE A 4 12.15 3.40 -15.68
C PHE A 4 11.42 2.04 -15.63
N GLU A 5 12.00 0.98 -16.20
CA GLU A 5 11.40 -0.36 -16.17
C GLU A 5 11.44 -0.99 -14.78
N ILE A 6 12.46 -0.65 -13.98
CA ILE A 6 12.58 -1.08 -12.58
C ILE A 6 11.52 -0.36 -11.75
N ASP A 7 11.41 0.96 -11.90
CA ASP A 7 10.43 1.78 -11.19
C ASP A 7 9.01 1.31 -11.53
N ARG A 8 8.67 1.12 -12.82
CA ARG A 8 7.35 0.62 -13.25
C ARG A 8 7.02 -0.73 -12.63
N ARG A 9 7.99 -1.66 -12.52
CA ARG A 9 7.76 -2.96 -11.87
C ARG A 9 7.57 -2.82 -10.37
N ALA A 10 8.32 -1.93 -9.71
CA ALA A 10 8.17 -1.68 -8.29
C ALA A 10 6.77 -1.13 -7.96
N TYR A 11 6.31 -0.12 -8.72
CA TYR A 11 4.97 0.43 -8.56
C TYR A 11 3.88 -0.61 -8.86
N TYR A 12 4.01 -1.41 -9.92
CA TYR A 12 3.08 -2.50 -10.23
C TYR A 12 2.93 -3.50 -9.08
N TRP A 13 4.06 -3.95 -8.51
CA TRP A 13 4.01 -4.92 -7.41
C TRP A 13 3.48 -4.32 -6.12
N ALA A 14 3.79 -3.04 -5.85
CA ALA A 14 3.24 -2.33 -4.71
C ALA A 14 1.71 -2.16 -4.84
N GLU A 15 1.21 -1.69 -5.98
CA GLU A 15 -0.23 -1.60 -6.28
C GLU A 15 -0.93 -2.96 -6.13
N LYS A 16 -0.27 -4.04 -6.55
CA LYS A 16 -0.85 -5.38 -6.51
C LYS A 16 -0.92 -6.01 -5.11
N PHE A 17 0.09 -5.78 -4.26
CA PHE A 17 0.20 -6.50 -2.97
C PHE A 17 -0.19 -5.65 -1.75
N LEU A 18 -0.11 -4.32 -1.85
CA LEU A 18 -0.45 -3.43 -0.74
C LEU A 18 -1.94 -3.52 -0.34
N PRO A 19 -2.92 -3.71 -1.25
CA PRO A 19 -4.31 -3.95 -0.87
C PRO A 19 -4.50 -5.17 0.02
N ASP A 20 -3.88 -6.31 -0.34
CA ASP A 20 -3.95 -7.55 0.47
C ASP A 20 -3.32 -7.34 1.86
N HIS A 21 -2.24 -6.56 1.93
CA HIS A 21 -1.61 -6.22 3.20
C HIS A 21 -2.53 -5.36 4.09
N ILE A 22 -3.19 -4.35 3.50
CA ILE A 22 -4.17 -3.50 4.21
C ILE A 22 -5.33 -4.35 4.71
N GLU A 23 -5.87 -5.27 3.90
CA GLU A 23 -6.96 -6.16 4.31
C GLU A 23 -6.54 -7.04 5.50
N LYS A 24 -5.31 -7.56 5.48
CA LYS A 24 -4.77 -8.31 6.61
C LYS A 24 -4.67 -7.45 7.87
N LEU A 25 -4.17 -6.22 7.76
CA LEU A 25 -4.08 -5.30 8.91
C LEU A 25 -5.47 -4.95 9.46
N LYS A 26 -6.49 -4.79 8.61
CA LYS A 26 -7.88 -4.57 9.02
C LYS A 26 -8.42 -5.76 9.83
N LYS A 27 -8.13 -6.99 9.41
CA LYS A 27 -8.48 -8.21 10.18
C LYS A 27 -7.74 -8.30 11.51
N ASP A 28 -6.47 -7.91 11.53
CA ASP A 28 -5.68 -7.86 12.77
C ASP A 28 -6.24 -6.79 13.73
N LEU A 29 -6.70 -5.65 13.21
CA LEU A 29 -7.33 -4.57 13.98
C LEU A 29 -8.61 -5.04 14.68
N GLU A 30 -9.47 -5.79 13.98
CA GLU A 30 -10.72 -6.35 14.55
C GLU A 30 -10.48 -7.23 15.78
N ASN A 31 -9.31 -7.86 15.88
CA ASN A 31 -8.95 -8.77 16.96
C ASN A 31 -7.99 -8.14 18.00
N SER A 32 -7.69 -6.85 17.87
CA SER A 32 -6.70 -6.16 18.70
C SER A 32 -7.31 -5.45 19.92
N GLU A 33 -6.57 -5.39 21.02
CA GLU A 33 -6.97 -4.66 22.24
C GLU A 33 -6.35 -3.26 22.29
N ASP A 34 -7.14 -2.29 22.79
CA ASP A 34 -6.89 -0.89 23.15
C ASP A 34 -5.63 -0.18 22.60
N TYR A 35 -4.41 -0.59 22.97
CA TYR A 35 -3.19 0.06 22.48
C TYR A 35 -2.81 -0.38 21.05
N GLU A 36 -2.95 -1.67 20.77
CA GLU A 36 -2.62 -2.22 19.45
C GLU A 36 -3.61 -1.76 18.39
N SER A 37 -4.86 -1.47 18.77
CA SER A 37 -5.86 -0.94 17.84
C SER A 37 -5.54 0.48 17.36
N ILE A 38 -5.03 1.35 18.26
CA ILE A 38 -4.57 2.69 17.90
C ILE A 38 -3.36 2.61 16.96
N ARG A 39 -2.40 1.73 17.27
CA ARG A 39 -1.22 1.52 16.42
C ARG A 39 -1.63 1.01 15.04
N LEU A 40 -2.47 -0.02 14.98
CA LEU A 40 -2.92 -0.63 13.73
C LEU A 40 -3.74 0.33 12.89
N SER A 41 -4.62 1.13 13.49
CA SER A 41 -5.41 2.14 12.75
C SER A 41 -4.51 3.19 12.07
N PHE A 42 -3.45 3.66 12.75
CA PHE A 42 -2.48 4.56 12.14
C PHE A 42 -1.71 3.90 10.99
N VAL A 43 -1.29 2.65 11.16
CA VAL A 43 -0.58 1.89 10.11
C VAL A 43 -1.48 1.66 8.89
N ILE A 44 -2.76 1.33 9.11
CA ILE A 44 -3.75 1.15 8.03
C ILE A 44 -3.93 2.46 7.27
N SER A 45 -4.17 3.58 7.96
CA SER A 45 -4.35 4.88 7.30
C SER A 45 -3.15 5.26 6.46
N ARG A 46 -1.93 5.07 6.97
CA ARG A 46 -0.71 5.34 6.20
C ARG A 46 -0.57 4.42 5.00
N ALA A 47 -0.90 3.14 5.14
CA ALA A 47 -0.84 2.20 4.04
C ALA A 47 -1.86 2.52 2.94
N GLU A 48 -3.04 3.04 3.31
CA GLU A 48 -4.05 3.56 2.37
C GLU A 48 -3.54 4.80 1.62
N ASP A 49 -2.91 5.77 2.33
CA ASP A 49 -2.27 6.93 1.70
C ASP A 49 -1.16 6.52 0.72
N ASP A 50 -0.32 5.56 1.14
CA ASP A 50 0.76 5.01 0.30
C ASP A 50 0.19 4.30 -0.95
N LEU A 51 -0.93 3.57 -0.82
CA LEU A 51 -1.60 2.93 -1.94
C LEU A 51 -2.13 3.95 -2.94
N GLU A 52 -2.76 5.03 -2.48
CA GLU A 52 -3.23 6.10 -3.37
C GLU A 52 -2.07 6.73 -4.14
N ALA A 53 -0.98 7.06 -3.44
CA ALA A 53 0.22 7.65 -4.05
C ALA A 53 0.89 6.72 -5.07
N ILE A 54 1.03 5.43 -4.73
CA ILE A 54 1.61 4.39 -5.60
C ILE A 54 0.75 4.18 -6.85
N THR A 55 -0.57 4.09 -6.68
CA THR A 55 -1.52 3.88 -7.78
C THR A 55 -1.43 5.03 -8.77
N LYS A 56 -1.53 6.27 -8.27
CA LYS A 56 -1.39 7.47 -9.10
C LYS A 56 -0.06 7.49 -9.85
N ARG A 57 1.04 7.20 -9.16
CA ARG A 57 2.37 7.20 -9.77
C ARG A 57 2.55 6.09 -10.80
N TYR A 58 1.94 4.93 -10.57
CA TYR A 58 1.95 3.83 -11.51
C TYR A 58 1.19 4.17 -12.80
N GLU A 59 0.02 4.80 -12.67
CA GLU A 59 -0.78 5.29 -13.80
C GLU A 59 0.00 6.31 -14.63
N GLU A 60 0.61 7.31 -13.99
CA GLU A 60 1.47 8.30 -14.66
C GLU A 60 2.60 7.64 -15.48
N ILE A 61 3.27 6.63 -14.92
CA ILE A 61 4.36 5.89 -15.57
C ILE A 61 3.85 4.94 -16.67
N ARG A 62 2.57 4.54 -16.61
CA ARG A 62 1.95 3.64 -17.61
C ARG A 62 1.50 4.41 -18.85
N GLU A 63 1.19 5.69 -18.72
CA GLU A 63 0.79 6.58 -19.81
C GLU A 63 1.98 7.20 -20.57
N GLU A 64 3.20 7.13 -20.02
CA GLU A 64 4.48 7.51 -20.68
C GLU A 64 5.05 6.44 -21.64
#